data_AF-A0A0K1EZU8-F1
#
_entry.id   AF-A0A0K1EZU8-F1
#
_cell.length_a   1.000
_cell.length_b   1.000
_cell.length_c   1.000
_cell.angle_alpha   90.00
_cell.angle_beta   90.00
_cell.angle_gamma   90.00
#
_symmetry.space_group_name_H-M   'P 1'
#
loop_
_entity.id
_entity.type
_entity.pdbx_description
1 polymer ?
#
loop_
_entity_poly.entity_id
_entity_poly.type
_entity_poly.pdbx_seq_one_letter_code
_entity_poly.pdbx_strand_id
1 'polypeptide(L)'
;MKERTVGGEHKEVALDSFLLYLIIMNVVTFLAFTVDFFLCMVNPDLDNSAANSLILDVFPIAGGAVGMLLALFVWGGLGRGHRMNKGNIAWWFLAIVCLIVWGLVVVAKFGLITLDASIDGILSGWDLGKLRILGIYLAVLNVITLVAFAWDKHVAESGNDYGRRAPEARLLGLCLVGGSVGGMIAMNVVRHKTKKWHFVWGLPFFIILDIAVVLYAHMGGLI
;
A
#
# COMPACT_ATOMS: atom_id res chain seq x y z
N MET A 1 -5.60 -31.42 55.83
CA MET A 1 -5.05 -32.30 54.76
C MET A 1 -6.21 -32.79 53.89
N LYS A 2 -6.44 -32.11 52.76
CA LYS A 2 -7.09 -32.56 51.49
C LYS A 2 -7.28 -31.30 50.63
N GLU A 3 -6.20 -30.85 50.00
CA GLU A 3 -5.88 -31.06 48.57
C GLU A 3 -6.73 -30.23 47.60
N ARG A 4 -6.00 -29.36 46.88
CA ARG A 4 -6.37 -28.65 45.67
C ARG A 4 -7.09 -29.54 44.65
N THR A 5 -8.06 -28.95 43.96
CA THR A 5 -8.19 -29.12 42.51
C THR A 5 -8.28 -27.75 41.87
N VAL A 6 -7.13 -27.31 41.35
CA VAL A 6 -7.01 -26.31 40.29
C VAL A 6 -7.38 -27.03 38.99
N GLY A 7 -8.21 -26.42 38.16
CA GLY A 7 -8.57 -26.90 36.83
C GLY A 7 -9.69 -26.03 36.32
N GLY A 8 -9.40 -24.88 35.72
CA GLY A 8 -8.78 -24.79 34.40
C GLY A 8 -9.74 -23.93 33.60
N GLU A 9 -9.64 -22.61 33.77
CA GLU A 9 -10.30 -21.68 32.86
C GLU A 9 -9.72 -21.92 31.47
N HIS A 10 -10.42 -22.72 30.67
CA HIS A 10 -10.37 -22.59 29.23
C HIS A 10 -10.87 -21.19 28.91
N LYS A 11 -9.96 -20.20 28.98
CA LYS A 11 -10.13 -18.97 28.23
C LYS A 11 -10.11 -19.40 26.77
N GLU A 12 -11.28 -19.74 26.23
CA GLU A 12 -11.50 -19.55 24.81
C GLU A 12 -11.02 -18.13 24.53
N VAL A 13 -9.91 -18.04 23.79
CA VAL A 13 -9.42 -16.76 23.27
C VAL A 13 -10.47 -16.38 22.24
N ALA A 14 -11.58 -15.79 22.70
CA ALA A 14 -12.60 -15.24 21.85
C ALA A 14 -11.89 -14.19 20.99
N LEU A 15 -11.71 -14.53 19.71
CA LEU A 15 -11.08 -13.65 18.77
C LEU A 15 -11.92 -12.37 18.71
N ASP A 16 -11.28 -11.23 18.96
CA ASP A 16 -11.93 -9.93 18.91
C ASP A 16 -12.72 -9.80 17.59
N SER A 17 -13.97 -9.35 17.67
CA SER A 17 -14.87 -9.32 16.50
C SER A 17 -14.29 -8.53 15.33
N PHE A 18 -13.44 -7.53 15.60
CA PHE A 18 -12.72 -6.78 14.58
C PHE A 18 -11.62 -7.62 13.91
N LEU A 19 -10.83 -8.39 14.68
CA LEU A 19 -9.85 -9.32 14.10
C LEU A 19 -10.53 -10.43 13.31
N LEU A 20 -11.64 -10.97 13.83
CA LEU A 20 -12.43 -11.96 13.13
C LEU A 20 -12.95 -11.40 11.80
N TYR A 21 -13.47 -10.17 11.79
CA TYR A 21 -13.85 -9.48 10.56
C TYR A 21 -12.69 -9.39 9.57
N LEU A 22 -11.51 -8.92 9.99
CA LEU A 22 -10.35 -8.82 9.10
C LEU A 22 -9.92 -10.19 8.56
N ILE A 23 -9.91 -11.23 9.39
CA ILE A 23 -9.58 -12.59 8.96
C ILE A 23 -10.59 -13.07 7.92
N ILE A 24 -11.89 -12.93 8.18
CA ILE A 24 -12.96 -13.29 7.24
C ILE A 24 -12.79 -12.52 5.93
N MET A 25 -12.58 -11.20 5.99
CA MET A 25 -12.40 -10.37 4.80
C MET A 25 -11.19 -10.80 3.96
N ASN A 26 -10.08 -11.19 4.59
CA ASN A 26 -8.92 -11.69 3.86
C ASN A 26 -9.18 -13.05 3.20
N VAL A 27 -9.90 -13.96 3.87
CA VAL A 27 -10.32 -15.24 3.26
C VAL A 27 -11.26 -15.00 2.08
N VAL A 28 -12.32 -14.20 2.29
CA VAL A 28 -13.29 -13.85 1.25
C VAL A 28 -12.60 -13.20 0.04
N THR A 29 -11.68 -12.29 0.28
CA THR A 29 -10.93 -11.61 -0.78
C THR A 29 -10.06 -12.59 -1.56
N PHE A 30 -9.32 -13.47 -0.87
CA PHE A 30 -8.52 -14.49 -1.54
C PHE A 30 -9.38 -15.39 -2.43
N LEU A 31 -10.54 -15.82 -1.92
CA LEU A 31 -11.48 -16.65 -2.69
C LEU A 31 -12.08 -15.89 -3.88
N ALA A 32 -12.48 -14.63 -3.70
CA ALA A 32 -13.04 -13.80 -4.76
C ALA A 32 -12.05 -13.62 -5.92
N PHE A 33 -10.80 -13.28 -5.61
CA PHE A 33 -9.73 -13.16 -6.63
C PHE A 33 -9.38 -14.51 -7.27
N THR A 34 -9.47 -15.60 -6.52
CA THR A 34 -9.26 -16.94 -7.08
C THR A 34 -10.38 -17.31 -8.06
N VAL A 35 -11.64 -17.08 -7.70
CA VAL A 35 -12.79 -17.32 -8.58
C VAL A 35 -12.70 -16.45 -9.83
N ASP A 36 -12.39 -15.16 -9.67
CA ASP A 36 -12.18 -14.24 -10.79
C ASP A 36 -11.09 -14.73 -11.75
N PHE A 37 -9.96 -15.20 -11.23
CA PHE A 37 -8.88 -15.76 -12.04
C PHE A 37 -9.37 -16.93 -12.91
N PHE A 38 -10.14 -17.87 -12.34
CA PHE A 38 -10.71 -18.98 -13.10
C PHE A 38 -11.80 -18.53 -14.10
N LEU A 39 -12.65 -17.57 -13.74
CA LEU A 39 -13.66 -17.03 -14.64
C LEU A 39 -13.04 -16.31 -15.83
N CYS A 40 -11.99 -15.51 -15.61
CA CYS A 40 -11.24 -14.85 -16.66
C CYS A 40 -10.44 -15.83 -17.54
N MET A 41 -10.12 -17.04 -17.05
CA MET A 41 -9.57 -18.10 -17.89
C MET A 41 -10.59 -18.68 -18.87
N VAL A 42 -11.86 -18.74 -18.47
CA VAL A 42 -12.94 -19.24 -19.35
C VAL A 42 -13.48 -18.14 -20.26
N ASN A 43 -13.61 -16.92 -19.75
CA ASN A 43 -14.22 -15.78 -20.42
C ASN A 43 -13.27 -14.56 -20.42
N PRO A 44 -12.42 -14.40 -21.44
CA PRO A 44 -11.45 -13.29 -21.50
C PRO A 44 -12.08 -11.89 -21.57
N ASP A 45 -13.32 -11.76 -22.01
CA ASP A 45 -14.00 -10.46 -22.10
C ASP A 45 -14.32 -9.86 -20.72
N LEU A 46 -14.60 -10.71 -19.73
CA LEU A 46 -14.69 -10.30 -18.32
C LEU A 46 -13.39 -9.65 -17.86
N ASP A 47 -12.26 -10.15 -18.38
CA ASP A 47 -10.92 -9.64 -18.09
C ASP A 47 -10.62 -8.25 -18.69
N ASN A 48 -11.54 -7.65 -19.46
CA ASN A 48 -11.39 -6.27 -19.92
C ASN A 48 -12.46 -5.33 -19.35
N SER A 49 -13.43 -5.86 -18.61
CA SER A 49 -14.50 -5.08 -18.01
C SER A 49 -14.00 -4.21 -16.86
N ALA A 50 -14.19 -2.90 -16.96
CA ALA A 50 -13.87 -1.95 -15.88
C ALA A 50 -14.74 -2.16 -14.64
N ALA A 51 -15.98 -2.67 -14.81
CA ALA A 51 -16.85 -2.99 -13.69
C ALA A 51 -16.24 -4.12 -12.84
N ASN A 52 -15.63 -5.11 -13.48
CA ASN A 52 -14.99 -6.22 -12.78
C ASN A 52 -13.80 -5.75 -11.91
N SER A 53 -12.95 -4.89 -12.47
CA SER A 53 -11.82 -4.33 -11.69
C SER A 53 -12.31 -3.49 -10.51
N LEU A 54 -13.34 -2.66 -10.71
CA LEU A 54 -13.91 -1.86 -9.63
C LEU A 54 -14.49 -2.71 -8.50
N ILE A 55 -15.16 -3.82 -8.81
CA ILE A 55 -15.68 -4.75 -7.80
C ILE A 55 -14.54 -5.36 -6.99
N LEU A 56 -13.45 -5.76 -7.66
CA LEU A 56 -12.30 -6.38 -7.01
C LEU A 56 -11.52 -5.39 -6.13
N ASP A 57 -11.45 -4.12 -6.54
CA ASP A 57 -10.78 -3.05 -5.79
C ASP A 57 -11.48 -2.74 -4.45
N VAL A 58 -12.77 -3.08 -4.28
CA VAL A 58 -13.51 -2.88 -3.01
C VAL A 58 -13.00 -3.79 -1.89
N PHE A 59 -12.60 -5.02 -2.22
CA PHE A 59 -12.17 -6.00 -1.22
C PHE A 59 -10.94 -5.59 -0.40
N PRO A 60 -9.80 -5.16 -0.98
CA PRO A 60 -8.66 -4.68 -0.20
C PRO A 60 -9.00 -3.42 0.60
N ILE A 61 -9.83 -2.52 0.06
CA ILE A 61 -10.31 -1.33 0.77
C ILE A 61 -11.12 -1.74 2.01
N ALA A 62 -11.91 -2.80 1.93
CA ALA A 62 -12.68 -3.36 3.04
C ALA A 62 -11.87 -4.25 4.00
N GLY A 63 -10.53 -4.28 3.91
CA GLY A 63 -9.67 -5.01 4.87
C GLY A 63 -9.10 -6.33 4.34
N GLY A 64 -9.36 -6.65 3.08
CA GLY A 64 -8.89 -7.85 2.38
C GLY A 64 -7.47 -7.78 1.80
N ALA A 65 -6.65 -6.80 2.20
CA ALA A 65 -5.37 -6.51 1.57
C ALA A 65 -4.39 -7.70 1.56
N VAL A 66 -4.32 -8.47 2.66
CA VAL A 66 -3.45 -9.67 2.74
C VAL A 66 -3.95 -10.76 1.81
N GLY A 67 -5.26 -10.99 1.77
CA GLY A 67 -5.90 -11.97 0.88
C GLY A 67 -5.66 -11.64 -0.60
N MET A 68 -5.75 -10.36 -0.96
CA MET A 68 -5.42 -9.88 -2.31
C MET A 68 -3.93 -10.13 -2.65
N LEU A 69 -3.00 -9.78 -1.76
CA LEU A 69 -1.56 -10.01 -1.98
C LEU A 69 -1.26 -11.50 -2.16
N LEU A 70 -1.86 -12.36 -1.33
CA LEU A 70 -1.72 -13.81 -1.46
C LEU A 70 -2.24 -14.31 -2.81
N ALA A 71 -3.41 -13.82 -3.25
CA ALA A 71 -3.97 -14.20 -4.55
C ALA A 71 -3.08 -13.74 -5.71
N LEU A 72 -2.56 -12.50 -5.67
CA LEU A 72 -1.62 -12.00 -6.66
C LEU A 72 -0.31 -12.80 -6.69
N PHE A 73 0.18 -13.24 -5.54
CA PHE A 73 1.40 -14.04 -5.45
C PHE A 73 1.21 -15.45 -6.01
N VAL A 74 0.10 -16.11 -5.66
CA VAL A 74 -0.21 -17.49 -6.10
C VAL A 74 -0.55 -17.54 -7.59
N TRP A 75 -1.43 -16.65 -8.06
CA TRP A 75 -1.98 -16.73 -9.41
C TRP A 75 -1.27 -15.82 -10.42
N GLY A 76 -0.60 -14.77 -9.97
CA GLY A 76 0.00 -13.74 -10.84
C GLY A 76 1.15 -14.22 -11.75
N GLY A 77 1.66 -15.43 -11.51
CA GLY A 77 2.68 -16.08 -12.34
C GLY A 77 2.16 -17.17 -13.28
N LEU A 78 0.89 -17.60 -13.14
CA LEU A 78 0.36 -18.78 -13.83
C LEU A 78 -0.33 -18.46 -15.17
N GLY A 79 -0.93 -17.27 -15.32
CA GLY A 79 -1.67 -16.88 -16.53
C GLY A 79 -0.84 -15.99 -17.47
N ARG A 80 -0.41 -16.51 -18.63
CA ARG A 80 0.11 -15.65 -19.72
C ARG A 80 -1.07 -14.96 -20.41
N GLY A 81 -1.22 -13.65 -20.21
CA GLY A 81 -2.21 -12.82 -20.92
C GLY A 81 -3.37 -12.29 -20.08
N HIS A 82 -3.45 -12.63 -18.79
CA HIS A 82 -4.50 -12.15 -17.87
C HIS A 82 -4.15 -10.83 -17.17
N ARG A 83 -5.14 -10.08 -16.68
CA ARG A 83 -4.93 -8.85 -15.86
C ARG A 83 -4.17 -9.12 -14.57
N MET A 84 -4.27 -10.32 -14.00
CA MET A 84 -3.39 -10.80 -12.93
C MET A 84 -2.04 -11.23 -13.51
N ASN A 85 -1.35 -10.30 -14.16
CA ASN A 85 0.01 -10.48 -14.65
C ASN A 85 0.93 -9.62 -13.78
N LYS A 86 2.19 -10.04 -13.60
CA LYS A 86 3.25 -9.27 -12.92
C LYS A 86 3.44 -7.85 -13.48
N GLY A 87 2.91 -7.57 -14.67
CA GLY A 87 2.87 -6.23 -15.28
C GLY A 87 1.74 -5.31 -14.81
N ASN A 88 0.67 -5.80 -14.18
CA ASN A 88 -0.38 -4.97 -13.61
C ASN A 88 0.03 -4.45 -12.23
N ILE A 89 0.88 -3.45 -12.26
CA ILE A 89 1.53 -2.87 -11.09
C ILE A 89 0.49 -2.20 -10.16
N ALA A 90 -0.63 -1.71 -10.69
CA ALA A 90 -1.65 -0.99 -9.92
C ALA A 90 -2.25 -1.81 -8.78
N TRP A 91 -2.58 -3.07 -9.04
CA TRP A 91 -3.19 -3.97 -8.05
C TRP A 91 -2.22 -4.33 -6.92
N TRP A 92 -0.94 -4.53 -7.24
CA TRP A 92 0.09 -4.71 -6.20
C TRP A 92 0.20 -3.47 -5.30
N PHE A 93 0.19 -2.28 -5.89
CA PHE A 93 0.24 -1.03 -5.12
C PHE A 93 -1.01 -0.82 -4.27
N LEU A 94 -2.20 -1.04 -4.83
CA LEU A 94 -3.46 -0.93 -4.09
C LEU A 94 -3.43 -1.82 -2.85
N ALA A 95 -3.01 -3.08 -3.01
CA ALA A 95 -2.93 -4.03 -1.92
C ALA A 95 -1.93 -3.59 -0.83
N ILE A 96 -0.75 -3.08 -1.22
CA ILE A 96 0.26 -2.59 -0.25
C ILE A 96 -0.24 -1.35 0.49
N VAL A 97 -0.87 -0.39 -0.21
CA VAL A 97 -1.45 0.80 0.40
C VAL A 97 -2.54 0.41 1.40
N CYS A 98 -3.49 -0.44 1.00
CA CYS A 98 -4.53 -0.91 1.89
C CYS A 98 -3.96 -1.67 3.09
N LEU A 99 -2.88 -2.43 2.91
CA LEU A 99 -2.20 -3.12 4.00
C LEU A 99 -1.61 -2.14 5.02
N ILE A 100 -0.98 -1.05 4.55
CA ILE A 100 -0.47 0.01 5.44
C ILE A 100 -1.63 0.67 6.19
N VAL A 101 -2.68 1.07 5.49
CA VAL A 101 -3.85 1.73 6.09
C VAL A 101 -4.50 0.85 7.17
N TRP A 102 -4.84 -0.40 6.84
CA TRP A 102 -5.45 -1.31 7.81
C TRP A 102 -4.48 -1.71 8.93
N GLY A 103 -3.18 -1.77 8.67
CA GLY A 103 -2.15 -1.94 9.69
C GLY A 103 -2.17 -0.81 10.72
N LEU A 104 -2.25 0.45 10.28
CA LEU A 104 -2.38 1.61 11.17
C LEU A 104 -3.68 1.58 11.98
N VAL A 105 -4.79 1.13 11.37
CA VAL A 105 -6.08 0.96 12.07
C VAL A 105 -5.98 -0.12 13.15
N VAL A 106 -5.32 -1.25 12.87
CA VAL A 106 -5.08 -2.31 13.87
C VAL A 106 -4.24 -1.76 15.02
N VAL A 107 -3.12 -1.09 14.73
CA VAL A 107 -2.25 -0.48 15.75
C VAL A 107 -3.02 0.51 16.63
N ALA A 108 -3.89 1.33 16.03
CA ALA A 108 -4.76 2.25 16.74
C ALA A 108 -5.79 1.52 17.62
N LYS A 109 -6.47 0.51 17.07
CA LYS A 109 -7.55 -0.22 17.76
C LYS A 109 -7.07 -0.98 18.99
N PHE A 110 -5.86 -1.54 18.92
CA PHE A 110 -5.25 -2.28 20.03
C PHE A 110 -4.50 -1.38 21.01
N GLY A 111 -4.48 -0.07 20.78
CA GLY A 111 -3.78 0.87 21.66
C GLY A 111 -2.28 0.59 21.78
N LEU A 112 -1.69 -0.02 20.74
CA LEU A 112 -0.23 -0.24 20.69
C LEU A 112 0.53 1.09 20.70
N ILE A 113 -0.14 2.15 20.26
CA ILE A 113 0.30 3.53 20.30
C ILE A 113 -0.81 4.35 20.95
N THR A 114 -0.46 5.20 21.91
CA THR A 114 -1.38 6.18 22.50
C THR A 114 -1.59 7.31 21.50
N LEU A 115 -2.69 7.25 20.74
CA LEU A 115 -3.03 8.28 19.76
C LEU A 115 -3.79 9.41 20.44
N ASP A 116 -3.14 10.55 20.60
CA ASP A 116 -3.83 11.78 20.98
C ASP A 116 -4.39 12.45 19.71
N ALA A 117 -5.65 12.15 19.41
CA ALA A 117 -6.38 12.73 18.27
C ALA A 117 -7.04 14.08 18.59
N SER A 118 -6.70 14.71 19.72
CA SER A 118 -7.16 16.06 20.02
C SER A 118 -6.47 17.09 19.12
N ILE A 119 -7.13 18.24 18.91
CA ILE A 119 -6.54 19.38 18.19
C ILE A 119 -5.26 19.83 18.91
N ASP A 120 -5.25 19.78 20.24
CA ASP A 120 -4.09 20.11 21.07
C ASP A 120 -2.95 19.09 20.91
N GLY A 121 -3.26 17.82 20.71
CA GLY A 121 -2.30 16.76 20.41
C GLY A 121 -1.64 16.95 19.04
N ILE A 122 -2.41 17.34 18.02
CA ILE A 122 -1.90 17.64 16.67
C ILE A 122 -1.05 18.92 16.66
N LEU A 123 -1.43 19.91 17.45
CA LEU A 123 -0.71 21.18 17.61
C LEU A 123 0.35 21.14 18.71
N SER A 124 0.54 19.98 19.34
CA SER A 124 1.48 19.80 20.44
C SER A 124 2.92 20.03 19.97
N GLY A 125 3.85 20.21 20.92
CA GLY A 125 5.24 20.46 20.60
C GLY A 125 5.86 19.28 19.85
N TRP A 126 6.24 19.51 18.59
CA TRP A 126 6.96 18.53 17.76
C TRP A 126 8.37 18.31 18.28
N ASP A 127 8.86 17.06 18.25
CA ASP A 127 10.26 16.76 18.55
C ASP A 127 11.13 17.22 17.37
N LEU A 128 11.65 18.45 17.48
CA LEU A 128 12.48 19.07 16.46
C LEU A 128 13.70 18.23 16.09
N GLY A 129 14.23 17.41 16.99
CA GLY A 129 15.36 16.53 16.73
C GLY A 129 14.98 15.41 15.77
N LYS A 130 13.87 14.71 16.05
CA LYS A 130 13.36 13.65 15.18
C LYS A 130 12.80 14.18 13.88
N LEU A 131 12.11 15.32 13.92
CA LEU A 131 11.60 16.01 12.73
C LEU A 131 12.74 16.40 11.78
N ARG A 132 13.88 16.86 12.32
CA ARG A 132 15.07 17.16 11.50
C ARG A 132 15.60 15.91 10.81
N ILE A 133 15.69 14.79 11.51
CA ILE A 133 16.16 13.51 10.93
C ILE A 133 15.19 13.04 9.84
N LEU A 134 13.89 13.06 10.12
CA LEU A 134 12.84 12.71 9.17
C LEU A 134 12.85 13.63 7.93
N GLY A 135 13.02 14.93 8.13
CA GLY A 135 13.13 15.91 7.06
C GLY A 135 14.34 15.68 6.16
N ILE A 136 15.51 15.33 6.73
CA ILE A 136 16.69 14.96 5.94
C ILE A 136 16.44 13.67 5.15
N TYR A 137 15.84 12.65 5.78
CA TYR A 137 15.46 11.40 5.12
C TYR A 137 14.53 11.65 3.92
N LEU A 138 13.45 12.41 4.12
CA LEU A 138 12.50 12.76 3.06
C LEU A 138 13.18 13.59 1.97
N ALA A 139 14.02 14.57 2.33
CA ALA A 139 14.74 15.38 1.35
C ALA A 139 15.65 14.52 0.46
N VAL A 140 16.42 13.62 1.06
CA VAL A 140 17.30 12.70 0.32
C VAL A 140 16.48 11.78 -0.59
N LEU A 141 15.40 11.18 -0.10
CA LEU A 141 14.54 10.33 -0.93
C LEU A 141 13.88 11.08 -2.08
N ASN A 142 13.45 12.32 -1.87
CA ASN A 142 12.86 13.12 -2.94
C ASN A 142 13.90 13.48 -4.00
N VAL A 143 15.16 13.75 -3.62
CA VAL A 143 16.26 13.95 -4.58
C VAL A 143 16.56 12.66 -5.36
N ILE A 144 16.67 11.51 -4.67
CA ILE A 144 16.88 10.20 -5.33
C ILE A 144 15.75 9.91 -6.32
N THR A 145 14.50 10.13 -5.91
CA THR A 145 13.33 9.91 -6.76
C THR A 145 13.33 10.84 -7.97
N LEU A 146 13.67 12.12 -7.78
CA LEU A 146 13.77 13.08 -8.87
C LEU A 146 14.81 12.63 -9.91
N VAL A 147 16.00 12.23 -9.45
CA VAL A 147 17.07 11.73 -10.33
C VAL A 147 16.63 10.45 -11.03
N ALA A 148 15.96 9.53 -10.36
CA ALA A 148 15.47 8.29 -10.95
C ALA A 148 14.46 8.54 -12.08
N PHE A 149 13.53 9.47 -11.90
CA PHE A 149 12.57 9.87 -12.93
C PHE A 149 13.23 10.58 -14.12
N ALA A 150 14.19 11.48 -13.84
CA ALA A 150 14.96 12.16 -14.88
C ALA A 150 15.81 11.17 -15.69
N TRP A 151 16.44 10.20 -15.02
CA TRP A 151 17.21 9.14 -15.66
C TRP A 151 16.33 8.24 -16.52
N ASP A 152 15.14 7.84 -16.03
CA ASP A 152 14.20 7.03 -16.82
C ASP A 152 13.79 7.74 -18.11
N LYS A 153 13.62 9.07 -18.07
CA LYS A 153 13.39 9.87 -19.29
C LYS A 153 14.60 9.86 -20.21
N HIS A 154 15.79 10.12 -19.68
CA HIS A 154 17.01 10.16 -20.51
C HIS A 154 17.23 8.84 -21.25
N VAL A 155 17.02 7.70 -20.57
CA VAL A 155 17.08 6.37 -21.19
C VAL A 155 15.99 6.16 -22.24
N ALA A 156 14.78 6.69 -22.00
CA ALA A 156 13.69 6.62 -22.97
C ALA A 156 14.00 7.44 -24.25
N GLU A 157 14.71 8.56 -24.13
CA GLU A 157 15.13 9.40 -25.25
C GLU A 157 16.37 8.84 -25.97
N SER A 158 17.29 8.18 -25.27
CA SER A 158 18.57 7.67 -25.80
C SER A 158 18.46 6.34 -26.58
N GLY A 159 17.28 5.96 -27.06
CA GLY A 159 17.07 4.72 -27.81
C GLY A 159 16.28 3.64 -27.08
N ASN A 160 15.72 3.93 -25.90
CA ASN A 160 14.78 3.06 -25.19
C ASN A 160 15.32 1.65 -24.91
N ASP A 161 16.55 1.59 -24.39
CA ASP A 161 17.15 0.33 -23.92
C ASP A 161 16.35 -0.21 -22.73
N TYR A 162 15.55 -1.25 -22.99
CA TYR A 162 14.65 -1.88 -22.03
C TYR A 162 15.38 -2.43 -20.80
N GLY A 163 16.68 -2.75 -20.91
CA GLY A 163 17.49 -3.24 -19.78
C GLY A 163 17.89 -2.12 -18.80
N ARG A 164 17.91 -0.87 -19.26
CA ARG A 164 18.33 0.31 -18.47
C ARG A 164 17.15 1.15 -17.98
N ARG A 165 15.96 0.93 -18.55
CA ARG A 165 14.72 1.61 -18.17
C ARG A 165 14.30 1.19 -16.77
N ALA A 166 13.92 2.13 -15.93
CA ALA A 166 13.46 1.82 -14.58
C ALA A 166 12.06 1.18 -14.68
N PRO A 167 11.83 0.00 -14.07
CA PRO A 167 10.48 -0.54 -13.96
C PRO A 167 9.57 0.48 -13.29
N GLU A 168 8.34 0.65 -13.79
CA GLU A 168 7.36 1.57 -13.20
C GLU A 168 7.11 1.27 -11.72
N ALA A 169 7.21 0.00 -11.33
CA ALA A 169 7.11 -0.43 -9.95
C ALA A 169 8.21 0.17 -9.06
N ARG A 170 9.44 0.35 -9.56
CA ARG A 170 10.51 0.98 -8.78
C ARG A 170 10.24 2.47 -8.57
N LEU A 171 9.77 3.16 -9.60
CA LEU A 171 9.44 4.58 -9.53
C LEU A 171 8.28 4.84 -8.56
N LEU A 172 7.21 4.06 -8.66
CA LEU A 172 6.07 4.16 -7.74
C LEU A 172 6.45 3.70 -6.32
N GLY A 173 7.34 2.72 -6.17
CA GLY A 173 7.85 2.27 -4.88
C GLY A 173 8.67 3.35 -4.17
N LEU A 174 9.50 4.09 -4.90
CA LEU A 174 10.21 5.26 -4.37
C LEU A 174 9.22 6.34 -3.89
N CYS A 175 8.15 6.57 -4.64
CA CYS A 175 7.10 7.50 -4.23
C CYS A 175 6.39 7.02 -2.95
N LEU A 176 6.07 5.72 -2.84
CA LEU A 176 5.40 5.13 -1.67
C LEU A 176 6.20 5.25 -0.36
N VAL A 177 7.53 5.28 -0.44
CA VAL A 177 8.42 5.29 0.75
C VAL A 177 8.73 6.73 1.22
N GLY A 178 8.19 7.75 0.55
CA GLY A 178 8.36 9.17 0.89
C GLY A 178 8.98 10.05 -0.20
N GLY A 179 9.20 9.51 -1.40
CA GLY A 179 9.75 10.22 -2.56
C GLY A 179 8.70 10.88 -3.47
N SER A 180 7.44 10.88 -3.06
CA SER A 180 6.29 11.25 -3.89
C SER A 180 6.34 12.69 -4.43
N VAL A 181 6.81 13.64 -3.62
CA VAL A 181 6.97 15.06 -4.00
C VAL A 181 8.04 15.23 -5.10
N GLY A 182 9.18 14.58 -4.96
CA GLY A 182 10.30 14.58 -5.90
C GLY A 182 9.92 13.92 -7.23
N GLY A 183 9.16 12.82 -7.16
CA GLY A 183 8.56 12.21 -8.34
C GLY A 183 7.60 13.16 -9.07
N MET A 184 6.78 13.91 -8.33
CA MET A 184 5.80 14.83 -8.91
C MET A 184 6.48 16.04 -9.57
N ILE A 185 7.51 16.58 -8.91
CA ILE A 185 8.36 17.64 -9.48
C ILE A 185 9.03 17.12 -10.75
N ALA A 186 9.64 15.94 -10.71
CA ALA A 186 10.32 15.36 -11.87
C ALA A 186 9.36 15.16 -13.04
N MET A 187 8.17 14.58 -12.82
CA MET A 187 7.17 14.40 -13.87
C MET A 187 6.79 15.70 -14.57
N ASN A 188 6.64 16.80 -13.81
CA ASN A 188 6.29 18.11 -14.37
C ASN A 188 7.47 18.77 -15.10
N VAL A 189 8.67 18.73 -14.53
CA VAL A 189 9.88 19.32 -15.13
C VAL A 189 10.28 18.58 -16.40
N VAL A 190 10.34 17.26 -16.33
CA VAL A 190 10.80 16.43 -17.43
C VAL A 190 9.66 16.02 -18.38
N ARG A 191 8.39 16.33 -18.06
CA ARG A 191 7.19 15.96 -18.84
C ARG A 191 7.15 14.47 -19.17
N HIS A 192 7.62 13.64 -18.25
CA HIS A 192 7.71 12.20 -18.41
C HIS A 192 6.55 11.51 -17.69
N LYS A 193 5.94 10.51 -18.33
CA LYS A 193 4.82 9.71 -17.78
C LYS A 193 3.60 10.51 -17.29
N THR A 194 3.41 11.75 -17.74
CA THR A 194 2.27 12.63 -17.38
C THR A 194 0.91 12.20 -17.93
N LYS A 195 0.87 11.21 -18.83
CA LYS A 195 -0.38 10.65 -19.39
C LYS A 195 -0.77 9.30 -18.79
N LYS A 196 0.08 8.71 -17.93
CA LYS A 196 -0.20 7.39 -17.32
C LYS A 196 -1.05 7.61 -16.07
N TRP A 197 -2.30 7.15 -16.10
CA TRP A 197 -3.29 7.39 -15.04
C TRP A 197 -2.78 7.06 -13.63
N HIS A 198 -2.14 5.90 -13.44
CA HIS A 198 -1.58 5.49 -12.15
C HIS A 198 -0.45 6.42 -11.65
N PHE A 199 0.27 7.12 -12.51
CA PHE A 199 1.24 8.14 -12.10
C PHE A 199 0.55 9.47 -11.79
N VAL A 200 -0.42 9.88 -12.62
CA VAL A 200 -1.14 11.15 -12.45
C VAL A 200 -1.92 11.18 -11.12
N TRP A 201 -2.61 10.09 -10.79
CA TRP A 201 -3.41 10.02 -9.55
C TRP A 201 -2.66 9.37 -8.40
N GLY A 202 -1.76 8.42 -8.67
CA GLY A 202 -0.99 7.74 -7.63
C GLY A 202 -0.04 8.67 -6.90
N LEU A 203 0.64 9.60 -7.59
CA LEU A 203 1.59 10.49 -6.91
C LEU A 203 0.92 11.47 -5.93
N PRO A 204 -0.14 12.21 -6.29
CA PRO A 204 -0.88 13.02 -5.33
C PRO A 204 -1.43 12.21 -4.16
N PHE A 205 -1.92 10.99 -4.44
CA PHE A 205 -2.39 10.09 -3.41
C PHE A 205 -1.26 9.68 -2.45
N PHE A 206 -0.06 9.38 -2.95
CA PHE A 206 1.10 9.06 -2.10
C PHE A 206 1.55 10.25 -1.25
N ILE A 207 1.48 11.48 -1.75
CA ILE A 207 1.75 12.68 -0.93
C ILE A 207 0.78 12.74 0.26
N ILE A 208 -0.51 12.51 0.02
CA ILE A 208 -1.52 12.49 1.09
C ILE A 208 -1.23 11.36 2.09
N LEU A 209 -0.87 10.17 1.59
CA LEU A 209 -0.51 9.02 2.42
C LEU A 209 0.73 9.31 3.28
N ASP A 210 1.79 9.87 2.70
CA ASP A 210 3.02 10.24 3.41
C ASP A 210 2.70 11.24 4.54
N ILE A 211 1.88 12.26 4.25
CA ILE A 211 1.43 13.23 5.26
C ILE A 211 0.63 12.54 6.36
N ALA A 212 -0.32 11.67 6.00
CA ALA A 212 -1.15 10.95 6.96
C ALA A 212 -0.30 10.06 7.89
N VAL A 213 0.73 9.39 7.36
CA VAL A 213 1.66 8.57 8.15
C VAL A 213 2.48 9.43 9.09
N VAL A 214 2.99 10.58 8.63
CA VAL A 214 3.75 11.51 9.49
C VAL A 214 2.87 12.06 10.62
N LEU A 215 1.63 12.47 10.32
CA LEU A 215 0.68 12.94 11.33
C LEU A 215 0.34 11.84 12.33
N TYR A 216 0.09 10.63 11.85
CA TYR A 216 -0.16 9.48 12.71
C TYR A 216 1.03 9.18 13.65
N ALA A 217 2.26 9.29 13.15
CA ALA A 217 3.46 9.12 13.95
C ALA A 217 3.60 10.22 15.02
N HIS A 218 3.28 11.47 14.68
CA HIS A 218 3.29 12.58 15.63
C HIS A 218 2.24 12.40 16.74
N MET A 219 0.99 12.10 16.35
CA MET A 219 -0.10 11.82 17.29
C MET A 219 0.19 10.62 18.20
N GLY A 220 1.05 9.70 17.76
CA GLY A 220 1.54 8.57 18.54
C GLY A 220 2.73 8.87 19.45
N GLY A 221 3.21 10.12 19.49
CA GLY A 221 4.39 10.53 20.27
C GLY A 221 5.71 9.98 19.71
N LEU A 222 5.73 9.47 18.47
CA LEU A 222 6.95 8.96 17.86
C LEU A 222 7.86 10.10 17.40
N ILE A 223 7.30 11.23 16.97
CA ILE A 223 7.99 12.42 16.44
C ILE A 223 7.37 13.73 16.93
#